data_AF-A0A392TJT9-F1
#
_entry.id   AF-A0A392TJT9-F1
#
_cell.length_a   1.000
_cell.length_b   1.000
_cell.length_c   1.000
_cell.angle_alpha   90.00
_cell.angle_beta   90.00
_cell.angle_gamma   90.00
#
_symmetry.space_group_name_H-M   'P 1'
#
loop_
_entity.id
_entity.type
_entity.pdbx_description
1 polymer ?
#
loop_
_entity_poly.entity_id
_entity_poly.type
_entity_poly.pdbx_seq_one_letter_code
_entity_poly.pdbx_strand_id
1 'polypeptide(L)'
;MEAENDKCVKFESGLRPDIKHLIGFSEIRDFATLVNKSRICDEDGKAKTNYYKSMSDKKGKGQDHGKPYDNKGKKGVESSGGRKK
;
A
#
# COMPACT_ATOMS: atom_id res chain seq x y z
N MET A 1 34.54 11.73 -14.18
CA MET A 1 33.62 11.54 -13.03
C MET A 1 32.31 12.33 -13.20
N GLU A 2 32.35 13.61 -13.60
CA GLU A 2 31.12 14.41 -13.85
C GLU A 2 30.19 13.79 -14.91
N ALA A 3 30.75 13.27 -16.01
CA ALA A 3 29.96 12.65 -17.07
C ALA A 3 29.20 11.37 -16.63
N GLU A 4 29.63 10.71 -15.55
CA GLU A 4 28.92 9.55 -15.00
C GLU A 4 27.84 9.97 -14.02
N ASN A 5 28.11 11.02 -13.24
CA ASN A 5 27.10 11.60 -12.35
C ASN A 5 25.91 12.16 -13.13
N ASP A 6 26.14 12.84 -14.26
CA ASP A 6 25.06 13.30 -15.16
C ASP A 6 24.20 12.12 -15.66
N LYS A 7 24.83 11.00 -16.04
CA LYS A 7 24.11 9.78 -16.45
C LYS A 7 23.26 9.22 -15.31
N CYS A 8 23.79 9.19 -14.09
CA CYS A 8 23.06 8.75 -12.90
C CYS A 8 21.85 9.65 -12.64
N VAL A 9 22.05 10.97 -12.63
CA VAL A 9 20.97 11.97 -12.41
C VAL A 9 19.87 11.83 -13.46
N LYS A 10 20.24 11.68 -14.74
CA LYS A 10 19.29 11.46 -15.84
C LYS A 10 18.50 10.17 -15.65
N PHE A 11 19.15 9.08 -15.23
CA PHE A 11 18.48 7.81 -14.96
C PHE A 11 17.53 7.90 -13.76
N GLU A 12 17.98 8.50 -12.65
CA GLU A 12 17.19 8.69 -11.44
C GLU A 12 15.94 9.56 -11.67
N SER A 13 16.00 10.48 -12.64
CA SER A 13 14.83 11.29 -13.03
C SER A 13 13.69 10.45 -13.63
N GLY A 14 14.00 9.30 -14.24
CA GLY A 14 13.03 8.39 -14.84
C GLY A 14 12.57 7.25 -13.92
N LEU A 15 13.13 7.14 -12.71
CA LEU A 15 12.73 6.12 -11.74
C LEU A 15 11.38 6.46 -11.10
N ARG A 16 10.64 5.42 -10.72
CA ARG A 16 9.42 5.58 -9.92
C ARG A 16 9.77 6.21 -8.56
N PRO A 17 8.91 7.07 -7.97
CA PRO A 17 9.24 7.83 -6.76
C PRO A 17 9.66 6.97 -5.56
N ASP A 18 9.03 5.81 -5.37
CA ASP A 18 9.33 4.85 -4.32
C ASP A 18 10.75 4.27 -4.46
N ILE A 19 11.15 3.94 -5.68
CA ILE A 19 12.49 3.43 -6.00
C ILE A 19 13.51 4.56 -5.89
N LYS A 20 13.20 5.72 -6.48
CA LYS A 20 14.06 6.91 -6.45
C LYS A 20 14.41 7.31 -5.02
N HIS A 21 13.44 7.29 -4.11
CA HIS A 21 13.67 7.63 -2.72
C HIS A 21 14.66 6.66 -2.06
N LEU A 22 14.46 5.35 -2.24
CA LEU A 22 15.34 4.31 -1.69
C LEU A 22 16.77 4.38 -2.25
N ILE A 23 16.88 4.62 -3.56
CA ILE A 23 18.16 4.74 -4.26
C ILE A 23 18.89 6.03 -3.89
N GLY A 24 18.18 7.15 -3.76
CA GLY A 24 18.76 8.45 -3.40
C GLY A 24 19.48 8.45 -2.06
N PHE A 25 19.05 7.64 -1.09
CA PHE A 25 19.77 7.46 0.19
C PHE A 25 21.09 6.70 0.07
N SER A 26 21.26 5.90 -0.99
CA SER A 26 22.46 5.09 -1.18
C SER A 26 23.62 5.85 -1.83
N GLU A 27 23.39 7.11 -2.26
CA GLU A 27 24.39 8.03 -2.86
C GLU A 27 25.30 7.35 -3.92
N ILE A 28 24.71 6.52 -4.77
CA ILE A 28 25.46 5.71 -5.75
C ILE A 28 25.89 6.60 -6.92
N ARG A 29 27.20 6.62 -7.21
CA ARG A 29 27.77 7.40 -8.32
C ARG A 29 28.21 6.56 -9.52
N ASP A 30 28.31 5.24 -9.37
CA ASP A 30 28.59 4.30 -10.45
C ASP A 30 27.30 3.89 -11.16
N PHE A 31 27.27 4.08 -12.49
CA PHE A 31 26.06 3.88 -13.28
C PHE A 31 25.62 2.41 -13.33
N ALA A 32 26.57 1.47 -13.45
CA ALA A 32 26.25 0.05 -13.53
C ALA A 32 25.60 -0.45 -12.23
N THR A 33 26.15 -0.03 -11.08
CA THR A 33 25.64 -0.34 -9.76
C THR A 33 24.28 0.30 -9.52
N LEU A 34 24.09 1.56 -9.95
CA LEU A 34 22.81 2.27 -9.86
C LEU A 34 21.70 1.52 -10.59
N VAL A 35 21.95 1.12 -11.84
CA VAL A 35 20.99 0.37 -12.66
C VAL A 35 20.66 -0.97 -12.00
N ASN A 36 21.66 -1.71 -11.54
CA ASN A 36 21.45 -3.01 -10.92
C ASN A 36 20.63 -2.91 -9.61
N LYS A 37 20.98 -1.97 -8.73
CA LYS A 37 20.24 -1.75 -7.46
C LYS A 37 18.81 -1.27 -7.71
N SER A 38 18.62 -0.39 -8.70
CA SER A 38 17.28 0.08 -9.10
C SER A 38 16.40 -1.07 -9.59
N ARG A 39 16.97 -2.00 -10.39
CA ARG A 39 16.26 -3.21 -10.82
C ARG A 39 15.82 -4.07 -9.64
N ILE A 40 16.74 -4.35 -8.72
CA ILE A 40 16.45 -5.17 -7.52
C ILE A 40 15.35 -4.52 -6.67
N CYS A 41 15.37 -3.19 -6.49
CA CYS A 41 14.35 -2.48 -5.72
C CYS A 41 12.97 -2.49 -6.39
N ASP A 42 12.90 -2.41 -7.71
CA ASP A 42 11.63 -2.53 -8.44
C ASP A 42 11.00 -3.91 -8.23
N GLU A 43 11.82 -4.97 -8.30
CA GLU A 43 11.39 -6.35 -8.08
C GLU A 43 10.92 -6.59 -6.63
N ASP A 44 11.69 -6.11 -5.64
CA ASP A 44 11.34 -6.24 -4.22
C ASP A 44 10.04 -5.48 -3.87
N GLY A 45 9.86 -4.27 -4.42
CA GLY A 45 8.63 -3.50 -4.27
C GLY A 45 7.40 -4.23 -4.81
N LYS A 46 7.53 -4.90 -5.96
CA LYS A 46 6.48 -5.76 -6.54
C LYS A 46 6.20 -7.00 -5.70
N ALA A 47 7.24 -7.66 -5.18
CA ALA A 47 7.07 -8.83 -4.32
C ALA A 47 6.30 -8.48 -3.04
N LYS A 48 6.65 -7.36 -2.40
CA LYS A 48 6.00 -6.87 -1.18
C LYS A 48 4.53 -6.52 -1.38
N THR A 49 4.21 -5.84 -2.48
CA THR A 49 2.82 -5.49 -2.83
C THR A 49 2.00 -6.73 -3.18
N ASN A 50 2.56 -7.69 -3.93
CA ASN A 50 1.90 -8.97 -4.25
C ASN A 50 1.59 -9.81 -3.00
N TYR A 51 2.51 -9.86 -2.03
CA TYR A 51 2.30 -10.56 -0.76
C TYR A 51 1.10 -9.98 0.01
N TYR A 52 1.07 -8.66 0.23
CA TYR A 52 -0.01 -8.03 0.98
C TYR A 52 -1.36 -8.12 0.25
N LYS A 53 -1.37 -7.97 -1.07
CA LYS A 53 -2.57 -8.13 -1.90
C LYS A 53 -3.16 -9.54 -1.74
N SER A 54 -2.34 -10.56 -1.95
CA SER A 54 -2.74 -11.98 -1.79
C SER A 54 -3.24 -12.30 -0.38
N MET A 55 -2.68 -11.66 0.64
CA MET A 55 -3.10 -11.82 2.03
C MET A 55 -4.42 -11.10 2.33
N SER A 56 -4.66 -9.96 1.68
CA SER A 56 -5.90 -9.17 1.78
C SER A 56 -7.07 -9.86 1.06
N ASP A 57 -6.83 -10.41 -0.13
CA ASP A 57 -7.83 -11.14 -0.92
C ASP A 57 -8.37 -12.37 -0.17
N LYS A 58 -7.51 -13.07 0.59
CA LYS A 58 -7.92 -14.18 1.46
C LYS A 58 -8.74 -13.73 2.67
N LYS A 59 -8.52 -12.49 3.15
CA LYS A 59 -9.25 -11.92 4.28
C LYS A 59 -10.58 -11.26 3.88
N GLY A 60 -10.76 -10.95 2.59
CA GLY A 60 -11.96 -10.29 2.05
C GLY A 60 -13.18 -11.19 1.80
N LYS A 61 -13.06 -12.51 1.94
CA LYS A 61 -14.18 -13.45 1.74
C LYS A 61 -15.09 -13.63 2.96
N GLY A 62 -14.88 -12.85 4.03
CA GLY A 62 -15.66 -12.89 5.27
C GLY A 62 -16.27 -11.53 5.62
N GLN A 63 -16.97 -10.87 4.68
CA GLN A 63 -17.88 -9.77 5.02
C GLN A 63 -19.22 -10.27 5.59
N ASP A 64 -19.29 -11.55 6.01
CA ASP A 64 -20.28 -12.06 6.95
C ASP A 64 -19.70 -12.11 8.38
N HIS A 65 -18.82 -11.16 8.74
CA HIS A 65 -18.76 -10.75 10.14
C HIS A 65 -19.99 -9.89 10.44
N GLY A 66 -21.15 -10.55 10.41
CA GLY A 66 -22.41 -10.03 10.89
C GLY A 66 -22.19 -9.42 12.27
N LYS A 67 -22.79 -8.25 12.50
CA LYS A 67 -22.73 -7.53 13.78
C LYS A 67 -23.08 -8.53 14.90
N PRO A 68 -22.14 -8.93 15.78
CA PRO A 68 -22.40 -9.98 16.77
C PRO A 68 -23.30 -9.52 17.93
N TYR A 69 -23.69 -8.24 17.95
CA TYR A 69 -24.64 -7.72 18.92
C TYR A 69 -25.57 -6.69 18.25
N ASP A 70 -26.58 -7.15 17.51
CA ASP A 70 -27.85 -6.42 17.46
C ASP A 70 -28.50 -6.59 18.84
N ASN A 71 -28.12 -5.73 19.78
CA ASN A 71 -28.62 -5.79 21.14
C ASN A 71 -30.04 -5.23 21.16
N LYS A 72 -30.98 -6.00 20.64
CA LYS A 72 -32.43 -5.82 20.75
C LYS A 72 -32.83 -6.08 22.21
N GLY A 73 -32.55 -5.12 23.08
CA GLY A 73 -32.73 -5.38 24.51
C GLY A 73 -32.45 -4.23 25.48
N LYS A 74 -32.96 -3.02 25.22
CA LYS A 74 -33.36 -2.13 26.32
C LYS A 74 -34.74 -1.52 26.03
N LYS A 75 -35.77 -2.15 26.61
CA LYS A 75 -37.05 -1.48 26.88
C LYS A 75 -36.80 -0.36 27.89
N GLY A 76 -37.23 0.84 27.54
CA GLY A 76 -37.52 1.93 28.46
C GLY A 76 -38.46 2.87 27.72
N VAL A 77 -39.76 2.79 28.08
CA VAL A 77 -40.84 3.81 27.99
C VAL A 77 -40.59 4.93 26.97
N GLU A 78 -41.40 5.10 25.92
CA GLU A 78 -42.64 5.89 25.97
C GLU A 78 -43.74 5.31 25.07
N SER A 79 -44.91 5.04 25.66
CA SER A 79 -46.13 4.70 24.94
C SER A 79 -46.81 5.99 24.48
N SER A 80 -46.86 6.27 23.18
CA SER A 80 -47.93 7.08 22.59
C SER A 80 -48.01 6.89 21.08
N GLY A 81 -49.24 6.79 20.56
CA GLY A 81 -49.52 6.87 19.13
C GLY A 81 -50.10 5.61 18.51
N GLY A 82 -51.34 5.26 18.90
CA GLY A 82 -52.10 4.14 18.38
C GLY A 82 -52.42 4.20 16.87
N ARG A 83 -52.79 3.03 16.38
CA ARG A 83 -53.08 2.66 14.98
C ARG A 83 -54.60 2.69 14.71
N LYS A 84 -55.04 3.35 13.63
CA LYS A 84 -56.23 3.05 12.76
C LYS A 84 -56.47 4.27 11.85
N LYS A 85 -56.83 4.17 10.56
CA LYS A 85 -57.45 3.14 9.73
C LYS A 85 -56.87 3.20 8.32
#